data_AF-A0A966C402-F1
#
_entry.id   AF-A0A966C402-F1
#
_cell.length_a   1.000
_cell.length_b   1.000
_cell.length_c   1.000
_cell.angle_alpha   90.00
_cell.angle_beta   90.00
_cell.angle_gamma   90.00
#
_symmetry.space_group_name_H-M   'P 1'
#
loop_
_entity.id
_entity.type
_entity.pdbx_description
1 polymer ?
#
loop_
_entity_poly.entity_id
_entity_poly.type
_entity_poly.pdbx_seq_one_letter_code
_entity_poly.pdbx_strand_id
1 'polypeptide(L)'
;MITSICWNCFSWEAFAAFVTGILAISSAVYVGIRQLSIKEQELRLSLLRERRDLIAQFREISGKWWANAKLEDSDISELRKLVFDIELYFSGETYAKSYELLRNNLFQNMHRSNARMYFDDDMQDEAKASVRAGSEVRDSIVKELPILIELLVNQAKVGDKF
;
A
#
# COMPACT_ATOMS: atom_id res chain seq x y z
N MET A 1 -63.94 -19.20 34.18
CA MET A 1 -63.18 -18.28 35.05
C MET A 1 -62.37 -17.37 34.14
N ILE A 2 -62.89 -16.18 33.84
CA ILE A 2 -62.18 -15.20 33.02
C ILE A 2 -61.31 -14.41 34.00
N THR A 3 -60.00 -14.61 33.93
CA THR A 3 -59.03 -13.78 34.66
C THR A 3 -59.10 -12.36 34.10
N SER A 4 -59.80 -11.48 34.82
CA SER A 4 -59.79 -10.04 34.58
C SER A 4 -58.35 -9.55 34.78
N ILE A 5 -57.75 -9.01 33.71
CA ILE A 5 -56.48 -8.29 33.80
C ILE A 5 -56.73 -7.09 34.72
N CYS A 6 -56.06 -7.03 35.87
CA CYS A 6 -56.17 -5.91 36.81
C CYS A 6 -55.51 -4.66 36.19
N TRP A 7 -56.25 -3.91 35.39
CA TRP A 7 -55.79 -2.65 34.80
C TRP A 7 -55.45 -1.59 35.86
N ASN A 8 -56.08 -1.66 37.04
CA ASN A 8 -55.76 -0.78 38.19
C ASN A 8 -54.47 -1.15 38.93
N CYS A 9 -53.88 -2.31 38.61
CA CYS A 9 -52.59 -2.74 39.13
C CYS A 9 -51.43 -2.37 38.18
N PHE A 10 -51.73 -1.75 37.04
CA PHE A 10 -50.75 -1.30 36.05
C PHE A 10 -50.20 0.07 36.43
N SER A 11 -48.99 0.11 37.01
CA SER A 11 -48.29 1.37 37.22
C SER A 11 -47.83 1.91 35.86
N TRP A 12 -48.50 2.96 35.39
CA TRP A 12 -48.12 3.70 34.18
C TRP A 12 -46.65 4.17 34.24
N GLU A 13 -46.15 4.46 35.44
CA GLU A 13 -44.76 4.86 35.69
C GLU A 13 -43.78 3.72 35.40
N ALA A 14 -44.10 2.49 35.83
CA ALA A 14 -43.27 1.32 35.54
C ALA A 14 -43.24 0.97 34.03
N PHE A 15 -44.38 1.13 33.34
CA PHE A 15 -44.44 0.96 31.88
C PHE A 15 -43.66 2.04 31.14
N ALA A 16 -43.82 3.31 31.53
CA ALA A 16 -43.08 4.42 30.95
C ALA A 16 -41.57 4.23 31.12
N ALA A 17 -41.11 3.86 32.33
CA ALA A 17 -39.71 3.57 32.60
C ALA A 17 -39.17 2.43 31.72
N PHE A 18 -39.94 1.35 31.55
CA PHE A 18 -39.57 0.23 30.68
C PHE A 18 -39.45 0.63 29.20
N VAL A 19 -40.43 1.36 28.67
CA VAL A 19 -40.40 1.85 27.27
C VAL A 19 -39.24 2.80 27.05
N THR A 20 -38.98 3.74 27.97
CA THR A 20 -37.82 4.63 27.87
C THR A 20 -36.50 3.88 27.98
N GLY A 21 -36.42 2.85 28.82
CA GLY A 21 -35.24 1.99 28.96
C GLY A 21 -34.95 1.22 27.67
N ILE A 22 -35.98 0.63 27.05
CA ILE A 22 -35.84 -0.04 25.74
C ILE A 22 -35.40 0.96 24.67
N LEU A 23 -36.05 2.12 24.57
CA LEU A 23 -35.70 3.14 23.58
C LEU A 23 -34.25 3.63 23.76
N ALA A 24 -33.80 3.82 25.00
CA ALA A 24 -32.42 4.20 25.30
C ALA A 24 -31.42 3.12 24.87
N ILE A 25 -31.69 1.85 25.18
CA ILE A 25 -30.83 0.72 24.78
C ILE A 25 -30.80 0.58 23.25
N SER A 26 -31.96 0.63 22.59
CA SER A 26 -32.04 0.56 21.13
C SER A 26 -31.28 1.71 20.45
N SER A 27 -31.38 2.92 20.99
CA SER A 27 -30.64 4.08 20.50
C SER A 27 -29.14 3.91 20.70
N ALA A 28 -28.71 3.41 21.86
CA ALA A 28 -27.30 3.14 22.13
C ALA A 28 -26.71 2.07 21.19
N VAL A 29 -27.46 0.99 20.92
CA VAL A 29 -27.07 -0.05 19.96
C VAL A 29 -26.97 0.53 18.55
N TYR A 30 -27.95 1.33 18.13
CA TYR A 30 -27.93 1.99 16.82
C TYR A 30 -26.70 2.89 16.65
N VAL A 31 -26.40 3.71 17.66
CA VAL A 31 -25.22 4.57 17.67
C VAL A 31 -23.93 3.73 17.66
N GLY A 32 -23.87 2.63 18.41
CA GLY A 32 -22.72 1.72 18.43
C GLY A 32 -22.44 1.11 17.04
N ILE A 33 -23.47 0.64 16.34
CA ILE A 33 -23.33 0.12 14.97
C ILE A 33 -22.85 1.22 14.01
N ARG A 34 -23.39 2.44 14.12
CA ARG A 34 -22.93 3.58 13.32
C ARG A 34 -21.47 3.93 13.61
N GLN A 35 -21.05 3.94 14.88
CA GLN A 35 -19.66 4.19 15.25
C GLN A 35 -18.71 3.12 14.68
N LEU A 36 -19.10 1.85 14.66
CA LEU A 36 -18.31 0.79 14.03
C LEU A 36 -18.15 1.04 12.53
N SER A 37 -19.24 1.40 11.83
CA SER A 37 -19.17 1.71 10.40
C SER A 37 -18.28 2.92 10.09
N ILE A 38 -18.31 3.95 10.94
CA ILE A 38 -17.46 5.15 10.80
C ILE A 38 -15.99 4.77 11.01
N LYS A 39 -15.67 4.00 12.06
CA LYS A 39 -14.29 3.54 12.30
C LYS A 39 -13.75 2.68 11.16
N GLU A 40 -14.60 1.83 10.57
CA GLU A 40 -14.22 1.04 9.41
C GLU A 40 -13.94 1.94 8.20
N GLN A 41 -14.78 2.95 7.95
CA GLN A 41 -14.54 3.93 6.89
C GLN A 41 -13.28 4.76 7.12
N GLU A 42 -13.02 5.19 8.35
CA GLU A 42 -11.80 5.91 8.74
C GLU A 42 -10.55 5.07 8.50
N LEU A 43 -10.58 3.78 8.86
CA LEU A 43 -9.48 2.85 8.61
C LEU A 43 -9.26 2.62 7.10
N ARG A 44 -10.35 2.48 6.32
CA ARG A 44 -10.24 2.39 4.86
C ARG A 44 -9.63 3.65 4.27
N LEU A 45 -10.03 4.83 4.75
CA LEU A 45 -9.48 6.10 4.30
C LEU A 45 -8.01 6.28 4.70
N SER A 46 -7.60 5.82 5.88
CA SER A 46 -6.19 5.87 6.28
C SER A 46 -5.34 4.96 5.38
N LEU A 47 -5.79 3.73 5.13
CA LEU A 47 -5.10 2.81 4.22
C LEU A 47 -4.94 3.37 2.80
N LEU A 48 -5.97 4.04 2.27
CA LEU A 48 -5.90 4.69 0.97
C LEU A 48 -4.92 5.86 0.94
N ARG A 49 -4.83 6.63 2.04
CA ARG A 49 -3.84 7.71 2.18
C ARG A 49 -2.42 7.15 2.18
N GLU A 50 -2.16 6.11 2.99
CA GLU A 50 -0.85 5.45 3.03
C GLU A 50 -0.45 4.94 1.64
N ARG A 51 -1.34 4.21 0.95
CA ARG A 51 -1.09 3.73 -0.42
C ARG A 51 -0.78 4.87 -1.39
N ARG A 52 -1.52 5.98 -1.32
CA ARG A 52 -1.29 7.16 -2.17
C ARG A 52 0.09 7.76 -1.91
N ASP A 53 0.48 7.87 -0.65
CA ASP A 53 1.75 8.48 -0.26
C ASP A 53 2.94 7.58 -0.68
N LEU A 54 2.79 6.26 -0.58
CA LEU A 54 3.76 5.29 -1.13
C LEU A 54 3.88 5.39 -2.66
N ILE A 55 2.77 5.56 -3.38
CA ILE A 55 2.79 5.79 -4.84
C ILE A 55 3.53 7.08 -5.19
N ALA A 56 3.32 8.15 -4.42
CA ALA A 56 4.01 9.42 -4.64
C ALA A 56 5.52 9.29 -4.47
N GLN A 57 5.97 8.65 -3.39
CA GLN A 57 7.39 8.35 -3.14
C GLN A 57 7.97 7.45 -4.25
N PHE A 58 7.22 6.43 -4.67
CA PHE A 58 7.65 5.56 -5.76
C PHE A 58 7.85 6.34 -7.07
N ARG A 59 6.93 7.26 -7.39
CA ARG A 59 7.02 8.13 -8.57
C ARG A 59 8.22 9.08 -8.51
N GLU A 60 8.54 9.59 -7.34
CA GLU A 60 9.71 10.44 -7.15
C GLU A 60 11.00 9.66 -7.43
N ILE A 61 11.17 8.50 -6.78
CA ILE A 61 12.35 7.64 -6.96
C ILE A 61 12.48 7.17 -8.41
N SER A 62 11.38 6.71 -9.01
CA SER A 62 11.38 6.30 -10.41
C SER A 62 11.70 7.47 -11.35
N GLY A 63 11.25 8.69 -11.05
CA GLY A 63 11.64 9.89 -11.78
C GLY A 63 13.15 10.17 -11.71
N LYS A 64 13.76 10.03 -10.53
CA LYS A 64 15.22 10.14 -10.35
C LYS A 64 15.97 9.08 -11.17
N TRP A 65 15.48 7.83 -11.16
CA TRP A 65 16.05 6.77 -11.99
C TRP A 65 15.93 7.08 -13.47
N TRP A 66 14.77 7.54 -13.96
CA TRP A 66 14.60 7.92 -15.38
C TRP A 66 15.53 9.03 -15.82
N ALA A 67 15.78 10.03 -14.96
CA ALA A 67 16.65 11.15 -15.29
C ALA A 67 18.12 10.72 -15.48
N ASN A 68 18.60 9.80 -14.64
CA ASN A 68 20.04 9.47 -14.57
C ASN A 68 20.38 8.03 -14.96
N ALA A 69 19.37 7.21 -15.28
CA ALA A 69 19.46 5.75 -15.43
C ALA A 69 20.24 5.08 -14.27
N LYS A 70 20.18 5.70 -13.09
CA LYS A 70 20.92 5.35 -11.87
C LYS A 70 20.21 5.98 -10.69
N LEU A 71 20.15 5.23 -9.59
CA LEU A 71 19.85 5.77 -8.26
C LEU A 71 21.15 5.95 -7.48
N GLU A 72 21.22 7.06 -6.73
CA GLU A 72 22.28 7.24 -5.72
C GLU A 72 22.01 6.36 -4.49
N ASP A 73 23.03 6.13 -3.68
CA ASP A 73 22.93 5.20 -2.54
C ASP A 73 21.83 5.61 -1.53
N SER A 74 21.58 6.91 -1.38
CA SER A 74 20.48 7.44 -0.58
C SER A 74 19.12 7.02 -1.15
N ASP A 75 18.92 7.19 -2.45
CA ASP A 75 17.66 6.83 -3.12
C ASP A 75 17.45 5.30 -3.15
N ILE A 76 18.53 4.51 -3.18
CA ILE A 76 18.45 3.04 -3.07
C ILE A 76 18.00 2.63 -1.66
N SER A 77 18.49 3.33 -0.63
CA SER A 77 18.03 3.10 0.74
C SER A 77 16.55 3.43 0.90
N GLU A 78 16.10 4.53 0.30
CA GLU A 78 14.68 4.91 0.25
C GLU A 78 13.84 3.88 -0.52
N LEU A 79 14.31 3.45 -1.70
CA LEU A 79 13.63 2.41 -2.50
C LEU A 79 13.51 1.11 -1.71
N ARG A 80 14.55 0.72 -0.95
CA ARG A 80 14.50 -0.47 -0.11
C ARG A 80 13.43 -0.36 0.97
N LYS A 81 13.34 0.77 1.68
CA LYS A 81 12.29 1.00 2.68
C LYS A 81 10.91 0.93 2.03
N LEU A 82 10.76 1.61 0.90
CA LEU A 82 9.52 1.64 0.14
C LEU A 82 9.07 0.25 -0.32
N VAL A 83 9.99 -0.63 -0.73
CA VAL A 83 9.67 -2.03 -1.09
C VAL A 83 9.12 -2.80 0.11
N PHE A 84 9.66 -2.60 1.31
CA PHE A 84 9.11 -3.21 2.53
C PHE A 84 7.75 -2.61 2.89
N ASP A 85 7.55 -1.32 2.72
CA ASP A 85 6.23 -0.71 2.95
C ASP A 85 5.21 -1.24 1.91
N ILE A 86 5.63 -1.47 0.66
CA ILE A 86 4.78 -2.08 -0.37
C ILE A 86 4.33 -3.49 0.05
N GLU A 87 5.18 -4.27 0.72
CA GLU A 87 4.82 -5.59 1.27
C GLU A 87 3.64 -5.50 2.24
N LEU A 88 3.56 -4.44 3.04
CA LEU A 88 2.52 -4.26 4.06
C LEU A 88 1.19 -3.80 3.46
N TYR A 89 1.24 -2.92 2.46
CA TYR A 89 0.05 -2.22 1.97
C TYR A 89 -0.49 -2.75 0.64
N PHE A 90 0.27 -3.55 -0.12
CA PHE A 90 -0.11 -4.04 -1.45
C PHE A 90 -0.07 -5.57 -1.55
N SER A 91 -0.54 -6.10 -2.68
CA SER A 91 -0.53 -7.55 -2.93
C SER A 91 0.88 -8.12 -3.03
N GLY A 92 1.03 -9.42 -2.75
CA GLY A 92 2.30 -10.13 -2.89
C GLY A 92 2.91 -10.07 -4.30
N GLU A 93 2.07 -9.99 -5.35
CA GLU A 93 2.54 -9.79 -6.73
C GLU A 93 3.20 -8.41 -6.90
N THR A 94 2.60 -7.36 -6.32
CA THR A 94 3.13 -5.99 -6.40
C THR A 94 4.43 -5.88 -5.62
N TYR A 95 4.47 -6.51 -4.45
CA TYR A 95 5.70 -6.65 -3.68
C TYR A 95 6.80 -7.36 -4.48
N ALA A 96 6.52 -8.54 -5.06
CA ALA A 96 7.51 -9.30 -5.83
C ALA A 96 8.12 -8.49 -6.98
N LYS A 97 7.29 -7.74 -7.73
CA LYS A 97 7.76 -6.85 -8.80
C LYS A 97 8.57 -5.67 -8.27
N SER A 98 8.17 -5.07 -7.15
CA SER A 98 8.94 -3.99 -6.52
C SER A 98 10.30 -4.45 -6.00
N TYR A 99 10.36 -5.67 -5.46
CA TYR A 99 11.60 -6.30 -5.02
C TYR A 99 12.53 -6.64 -6.20
N GLU A 100 11.97 -7.16 -7.29
CA GLU A 100 12.73 -7.40 -8.53
C GLU A 100 13.32 -6.09 -9.08
N LEU A 101 12.57 -5.00 -9.06
CA LEU A 101 13.06 -3.69 -9.47
C LEU A 101 14.23 -3.21 -8.60
N LEU A 102 14.12 -3.33 -7.28
CA LEU A 102 15.21 -2.99 -6.35
C LEU A 102 16.45 -3.84 -6.65
N ARG A 103 16.28 -5.15 -6.81
CA ARG A 103 17.35 -6.08 -7.15
C ARG A 103 18.02 -5.67 -8.45
N ASN A 104 17.25 -5.42 -9.50
CA ASN A 104 17.77 -5.04 -10.82
C ASN A 104 18.55 -3.71 -10.75
N ASN A 105 18.07 -2.73 -9.97
CA ASN A 105 18.83 -1.49 -9.73
C ASN A 105 20.20 -1.75 -9.09
N LEU A 106 20.26 -2.63 -8.08
CA LEU A 106 21.53 -3.00 -7.43
C LEU A 106 22.48 -3.70 -8.42
N PHE A 107 21.97 -4.63 -9.24
CA PHE A 107 22.76 -5.31 -10.28
C PHE A 107 23.28 -4.33 -11.33
N GLN A 108 22.44 -3.40 -11.79
CA GLN A 108 22.85 -2.38 -12.76
C GLN A 108 24.00 -1.52 -12.22
N ASN A 109 23.91 -1.08 -10.95
CA ASN A 109 24.97 -0.31 -10.30
C ASN A 109 26.27 -1.11 -10.14
N MET A 110 26.18 -2.39 -9.74
CA MET A 110 27.34 -3.28 -9.65
C MET A 110 28.04 -3.43 -11.01
N HIS A 111 27.31 -3.74 -12.07
CA HIS A 111 27.89 -3.91 -13.40
C HIS A 111 28.54 -2.63 -13.95
N ARG A 112 27.98 -1.47 -13.61
CA ARG A 112 28.58 -0.18 -13.97
C ARG A 112 29.88 0.08 -13.20
N SER A 113 29.94 -0.29 -11.93
CA SER A 113 31.16 -0.22 -11.12
C SER A 113 32.24 -1.14 -11.69
N ASN A 114 31.90 -2.40 -11.96
CA ASN A 114 32.83 -3.39 -12.53
C ASN A 114 33.35 -2.95 -13.91
N ALA A 115 32.47 -2.42 -14.76
CA ALA A 115 32.87 -1.92 -16.07
C ALA A 115 33.95 -0.83 -15.95
N ARG A 116 33.81 0.11 -15.01
CA ARG A 116 34.81 1.16 -14.77
C ARG A 116 36.16 0.58 -14.33
N MET A 117 36.15 -0.38 -13.41
CA MET A 117 37.38 -1.03 -12.94
C MET A 117 38.12 -1.73 -14.08
N TYR A 118 37.41 -2.51 -14.90
CA TYR A 118 38.04 -3.26 -16.00
C TYR A 118 38.54 -2.39 -17.16
N PHE A 119 37.98 -1.18 -17.33
CA PHE A 119 38.53 -0.23 -18.31
C PHE A 119 39.94 0.27 -17.94
N ASP A 120 40.28 0.27 -16.65
CA ASP A 120 41.57 0.76 -16.15
C ASP A 120 42.65 -0.35 -16.13
N ASP A 121 42.26 -1.63 -16.21
CA ASP A 121 43.14 -2.80 -15.98
C ASP A 121 43.54 -3.58 -17.25
N ASP A 122 43.47 -2.98 -18.45
CA ASP A 122 43.65 -3.66 -19.76
C ASP A 122 42.64 -4.82 -20.04
N MET A 123 41.64 -5.00 -19.18
CA MET A 123 40.62 -6.08 -19.22
C MET A 123 39.39 -5.69 -20.08
N GLN A 124 39.61 -5.38 -21.35
CA GLN A 124 38.56 -4.82 -22.22
C GLN A 124 37.38 -5.76 -22.47
N ASP A 125 37.59 -7.08 -22.45
CA ASP A 125 36.52 -8.04 -22.72
C ASP A 125 35.58 -8.21 -21.51
N GLU A 126 36.13 -8.18 -20.29
CA GLU A 126 35.38 -8.16 -19.04
C GLU A 126 34.61 -6.84 -18.88
N ALA A 127 35.21 -5.71 -19.29
CA ALA A 127 34.51 -4.42 -19.34
C ALA A 127 33.29 -4.49 -20.27
N LYS A 128 33.45 -5.03 -21.49
CA LYS A 128 32.34 -5.21 -22.44
C LYS A 128 31.26 -6.15 -21.91
N ALA A 129 31.65 -7.27 -21.29
CA ALA A 129 30.71 -8.21 -20.70
C ALA A 129 29.89 -7.55 -19.58
N SER A 130 30.53 -6.77 -18.70
CA SER A 130 29.84 -6.06 -17.63
C SER A 130 28.91 -4.96 -18.17
N VAL A 131 29.31 -4.23 -19.21
CA VAL A 131 28.44 -3.25 -19.87
C VAL A 131 27.21 -3.92 -20.49
N ARG A 132 27.36 -5.08 -21.15
CA ARG A 132 26.23 -5.84 -21.71
C ARG A 132 25.26 -6.28 -20.64
N ALA A 133 25.75 -6.92 -19.57
CA ALA A 133 24.92 -7.35 -18.45
C ALA A 133 24.17 -6.17 -17.80
N GLY A 134 24.85 -5.04 -17.59
CA GLY A 134 24.21 -3.82 -17.09
C GLY A 134 23.12 -3.26 -18.03
N SER A 135 23.30 -3.37 -19.35
CA SER A 135 22.31 -2.94 -20.34
C SER A 135 21.08 -3.83 -20.34
N GLU A 136 21.24 -5.15 -20.28
CA GLU A 136 20.11 -6.10 -20.23
C GLU A 136 19.23 -5.85 -19.00
N VAL A 137 19.87 -5.62 -17.85
CA VAL A 137 19.16 -5.29 -16.60
C VAL A 137 18.45 -3.94 -16.71
N ARG A 138 19.09 -2.92 -17.29
CA ARG A 138 18.45 -1.62 -17.54
C ARG A 138 17.21 -1.78 -18.41
N ASP A 139 17.29 -2.55 -19.49
CA ASP A 139 16.18 -2.76 -20.42
C ASP A 139 15.02 -3.52 -19.74
N SER A 140 15.32 -4.45 -18.82
CA SER A 140 14.33 -5.05 -17.92
C SER A 140 13.65 -4.01 -17.03
N ILE A 141 14.41 -3.09 -16.41
CA ILE A 141 13.83 -2.02 -15.58
C ILE A 141 12.91 -1.12 -16.40
N VAL A 142 13.33 -0.70 -17.60
CA VAL A 142 12.52 0.12 -18.52
C VAL A 142 11.16 -0.53 -18.81
N LYS A 143 11.13 -1.86 -18.93
CA LYS A 143 9.91 -2.63 -19.20
C LYS A 143 9.02 -2.82 -17.97
N GLU A 144 9.60 -3.14 -16.82
CA GLU A 144 8.85 -3.51 -15.61
C GLU A 144 8.33 -2.28 -14.83
N LEU A 145 9.06 -1.17 -14.89
CA LEU A 145 8.75 0.01 -14.09
C LEU A 145 7.35 0.60 -14.38
N PRO A 146 6.90 0.77 -15.65
CA PRO A 146 5.54 1.22 -15.93
C PRO A 146 4.45 0.26 -15.42
N ILE A 147 4.71 -1.05 -15.54
CA ILE A 147 3.79 -2.11 -15.08
C ILE A 147 3.60 -2.02 -13.57
N LEU A 148 4.69 -1.82 -12.82
CA LEU A 148 4.61 -1.67 -11.37
C LEU A 148 3.84 -0.40 -10.95
N ILE A 149 4.05 0.72 -11.65
CA ILE A 149 3.28 1.96 -11.40
C ILE A 149 1.79 1.69 -11.60
N GLU A 150 1.42 0.99 -12.67
CA GLU A 150 0.03 0.66 -12.96
C GLU A 150 -0.59 -0.24 -11.88
N LEU A 151 0.13 -1.27 -11.42
CA LEU A 151 -0.32 -2.15 -10.35
C LEU A 151 -0.56 -1.41 -9.04
N LEU A 152 0.38 -0.55 -8.65
CA LEU A 152 0.26 0.27 -7.45
C LEU A 152 -0.97 1.19 -7.55
N VAL A 153 -1.13 1.89 -8.68
CA VAL A 153 -2.26 2.80 -8.90
C VAL A 153 -3.59 2.04 -8.89
N ASN A 154 -3.68 0.89 -9.57
CA ASN A 154 -4.91 0.12 -9.65
C ASN A 154 -5.37 -0.42 -8.29
N GLN A 155 -4.45 -0.80 -7.41
CA GLN A 155 -4.79 -1.25 -6.05
C GLN A 155 -5.10 -0.10 -5.08
N ALA A 156 -4.70 1.13 -5.41
CA ALA A 156 -5.06 2.32 -4.65
C ALA A 156 -6.40 2.94 -5.10
N LYS A 157 -7.00 2.47 -6.20
CA LYS A 157 -8.33 2.91 -6.61
C LYS A 157 -9.40 2.35 -5.67
N VAL A 158 -10.32 3.22 -5.26
CA VAL A 158 -11.58 2.80 -4.64
C VAL A 158 -12.47 2.28 -5.76
N GLY A 159 -12.93 1.03 -5.71
CA GLY A 159 -13.74 0.45 -6.78
C GLY A 159 -15.05 1.20 -7.00
N ASP A 160 -15.46 1.36 -8.27
CA ASP A 160 -16.73 1.97 -8.71
C ASP A 160 -18.00 1.18 -8.29
N LYS A 161 -17.87 0.17 -7.42
CA LYS A 161 -19.01 -0.64 -6.98
C LYS A 161 -19.59 -0.07 -5.70
N PHE A 162 -20.54 0.85 -5.88
CA PHE A 162 -21.66 1.07 -4.95
C PHE A 162 -22.82 0.14 -5.34
#